data_AF-A0A7Y0D8Z3-F1
#
_entry.id   AF-A0A7Y0D8Z3-F1
#
_cell.length_a   1.000
_cell.length_b   1.000
_cell.length_c   1.000
_cell.angle_alpha   90.00
_cell.angle_beta   90.00
_cell.angle_gamma   90.00
#
_symmetry.space_group_name_H-M   'P 1'
#
loop_
_entity.id
_entity.type
_entity.pdbx_description
1 polymer ?
#
loop_
_entity_poly.entity_id
_entity_poly.type
_entity_poly.pdbx_seq_one_letter_code
_entity_poly.pdbx_strand_id
1 'polypeptide(L)'
;MTTGRRPEPRAVLATALGVVGVGLLVVAEWQRLLRDRGRVDPLLVVLMAAGVLVLIGVVFGWFVRRGRSRHRVVAGLRPGWTLHEVWADESLGRELVAQGVWERGLSLAGGTRFTLAWSASGVELWRGGRAPHEVLSLPWHAIASVTEGSGYAASSARPAVVVSTVAHATLVLVPCARLSGGVLPAGAAQVGGLVAAMRCARGEH
;
A
#
# COMPACT_ATOMS: atom_id res chain seq x y z
N MET A 1 22.44 -23.05 2.78
CA MET A 1 21.17 -23.59 2.22
C MET A 1 20.23 -23.87 3.38
N THR A 2 19.28 -22.97 3.65
CA THR A 2 18.24 -23.19 4.67
C THR A 2 16.89 -23.01 3.99
N THR A 3 16.14 -24.10 3.94
CA THR A 3 14.82 -24.24 3.35
C THR A 3 13.80 -23.40 4.11
N GLY A 4 13.53 -22.18 3.62
CA GLY A 4 12.47 -21.32 4.15
C GLY A 4 11.11 -21.96 3.94
N ARG A 5 10.49 -22.46 5.02
CA ARG A 5 9.09 -22.94 5.03
C ARG A 5 8.17 -21.87 4.44
N ARG A 6 7.61 -22.16 3.27
CA ARG A 6 6.46 -21.42 2.71
C ARG A 6 5.34 -21.41 3.76
N PRO A 7 4.67 -20.28 4.03
CA PRO A 7 3.45 -20.32 4.83
C PRO A 7 2.45 -21.25 4.12
N GLU A 8 1.99 -22.28 4.83
CA GLU A 8 1.11 -23.29 4.25
C GLU A 8 -0.15 -22.65 3.66
N PRO A 9 -0.60 -23.06 2.46
CA PRO A 9 -1.84 -22.56 1.84
C PRO A 9 -3.06 -22.70 2.76
N ARG A 10 -3.01 -23.64 3.71
CA ARG A 10 -4.02 -23.88 4.74
C ARG A 10 -4.23 -22.69 5.68
N ALA A 11 -3.18 -21.96 6.05
CA ALA A 11 -3.28 -20.81 6.96
C ALA A 11 -3.97 -19.61 6.29
N VAL A 12 -3.73 -19.39 5.00
CA VAL A 12 -4.39 -18.34 4.21
C VAL A 12 -5.85 -18.68 3.98
N LEU A 13 -6.14 -19.95 3.66
CA LEU A 13 -7.50 -20.44 3.47
C LEU A 13 -8.32 -20.34 4.77
N ALA A 14 -7.75 -20.74 5.91
CA ALA A 14 -8.42 -20.68 7.21
C ALA A 14 -8.74 -19.24 7.63
N THR A 15 -7.83 -18.30 7.38
CA THR A 15 -8.06 -16.87 7.71
C THR A 15 -9.15 -16.28 6.80
N ALA A 16 -9.14 -16.61 5.51
CA ALA A 16 -10.17 -16.18 4.57
C ALA A 16 -11.55 -16.77 4.91
N LEU A 17 -11.60 -18.07 5.22
CA LEU A 17 -12.81 -18.75 5.70
C LEU A 17 -13.34 -18.15 7.00
N GLY A 18 -12.46 -17.76 7.92
CA GLY A 18 -12.84 -17.09 9.17
C GLY A 18 -13.50 -15.72 8.92
N VAL A 19 -12.93 -14.91 8.03
CA VAL A 19 -13.49 -13.59 7.67
C VAL A 19 -14.83 -13.73 6.95
N VAL A 20 -14.93 -14.69 6.01
CA VAL A 20 -16.18 -14.96 5.28
C VAL A 20 -17.25 -15.51 6.22
N GLY A 21 -16.89 -16.41 7.14
CA GLY A 21 -17.81 -16.97 8.13
C GLY A 21 -18.39 -15.90 9.05
N VAL A 22 -17.56 -15.01 9.59
CA VAL A 22 -18.03 -13.89 10.43
C VAL A 22 -18.90 -12.92 9.61
N GLY A 23 -18.52 -12.62 8.37
CA GLY A 23 -19.32 -11.77 7.48
C GLY A 23 -20.71 -12.36 7.18
N LEU A 24 -20.79 -13.66 6.89
CA LEU A 24 -22.06 -14.36 6.67
C LEU A 24 -22.93 -14.39 7.92
N LEU A 25 -22.34 -14.57 9.10
CA LEU A 25 -23.05 -14.53 10.38
C LEU A 25 -23.64 -13.14 10.65
N VAL A 26 -22.87 -12.09 10.35
CA VAL A 26 -23.34 -10.70 10.47
C VAL A 26 -24.48 -10.40 9.49
N VAL A 27 -24.37 -10.85 8.23
CA VAL A 27 -25.42 -10.63 7.22
C VAL A 27 -26.70 -11.43 7.53
N ALA A 28 -26.57 -12.69 7.95
CA ALA A 28 -27.71 -13.53 8.31
C ALA A 28 -28.50 -12.95 9.47
N GLU A 29 -27.79 -12.43 10.50
CA GLU A 29 -28.46 -11.88 11.67
C GLU A 29 -29.01 -10.47 11.43
N TRP A 30 -28.37 -9.69 10.56
CA TRP A 30 -28.95 -8.44 10.05
C TRP A 30 -30.24 -8.67 9.25
N GLN A 31 -30.29 -9.74 8.43
CA GLN A 31 -31.51 -10.12 7.71
C GLN A 31 -32.62 -10.60 8.64
N ARG A 32 -32.30 -11.29 9.74
CA ARG A 32 -33.26 -11.65 10.79
C ARG A 32 -33.79 -10.42 11.52
N LEU A 33 -32.91 -9.51 11.93
CA LEU A 33 -33.26 -8.24 12.57
C LEU A 33 -34.19 -7.37 11.71
N LEU A 34 -33.97 -7.35 10.40
CA LEU A 34 -34.84 -6.63 9.45
C LEU A 34 -36.22 -7.28 9.27
N ARG A 35 -36.34 -8.60 9.49
CA ARG A 35 -37.62 -9.33 9.46
C ARG A 35 -38.42 -9.14 10.75
N ASP A 36 -37.76 -9.17 11.92
CA ASP A 36 -38.41 -9.04 13.23
C ASP A 36 -38.38 -7.61 13.76
N ARG A 37 -39.11 -6.70 13.09
CA ARG A 37 -39.17 -5.26 13.45
C ARG A 37 -39.81 -4.95 14.83
N GLY A 38 -40.26 -5.95 15.60
CA GLY A 38 -41.04 -5.76 16.84
C GLY A 38 -40.29 -5.98 18.16
N ARG A 39 -39.14 -6.67 18.18
CA ARG A 39 -38.34 -6.94 19.39
C ARG A 39 -36.87 -7.05 19.03
N VAL A 40 -36.20 -5.91 18.88
CA VAL A 40 -34.74 -5.89 18.74
C VAL A 40 -34.13 -5.95 20.13
N ASP A 41 -33.51 -7.07 20.49
CA ASP A 41 -32.78 -7.21 21.74
C ASP A 41 -31.50 -6.35 21.68
N PRO A 42 -31.35 -5.32 22.53
CA PRO A 42 -30.20 -4.42 22.52
C PRO A 42 -28.88 -5.15 22.77
N LEU A 43 -28.89 -6.28 23.50
CA LEU A 43 -27.68 -7.08 23.74
C LEU A 43 -27.11 -7.66 22.44
N LEU A 44 -27.99 -8.10 21.54
CA LEU A 44 -27.60 -8.74 20.28
C LEU A 44 -26.98 -7.72 19.30
N VAL A 45 -27.50 -6.49 19.29
CA VAL A 45 -26.93 -5.37 18.52
C VAL A 45 -25.52 -5.02 19.02
N VAL A 46 -25.31 -4.97 20.34
CA VAL A 46 -24.00 -4.70 20.94
C VAL A 46 -22.99 -5.80 20.62
N LEU A 47 -23.39 -7.07 20.70
CA LEU A 47 -22.54 -8.20 20.35
C LEU A 47 -22.14 -8.19 18.86
N MET A 48 -23.07 -7.86 17.97
CA MET A 48 -22.78 -7.70 16.55
C MET A 48 -21.81 -6.55 16.28
N ALA A 49 -22.05 -5.38 16.88
CA ALA A 49 -21.16 -4.22 16.74
C ALA A 49 -19.74 -4.55 17.25
N ALA A 50 -19.63 -5.23 18.40
CA ALA A 50 -18.35 -5.69 18.94
C ALA A 50 -17.67 -6.68 17.99
N GLY A 51 -18.41 -7.65 17.44
CA GLY A 51 -17.89 -8.62 16.46
C GLY A 51 -17.35 -7.96 15.20
N VAL A 52 -18.07 -6.97 14.65
CA VAL A 52 -17.63 -6.18 13.49
C VAL A 52 -16.37 -5.38 13.82
N LEU A 53 -16.31 -4.72 14.99
CA LEU A 53 -15.13 -3.97 15.42
C LEU A 53 -13.90 -4.87 15.60
N VAL A 54 -14.06 -6.06 16.17
CA VAL A 54 -12.98 -7.06 16.29
C VAL A 54 -12.52 -7.52 14.91
N LEU A 55 -13.45 -7.82 14.00
CA LEU A 55 -13.11 -8.23 12.63
C LEU A 55 -12.32 -7.13 11.90
N ILE A 56 -12.79 -5.88 11.98
CA ILE A 56 -12.07 -4.71 11.44
C ILE A 56 -10.68 -4.64 12.05
N GLY A 57 -10.55 -4.76 13.37
CA GLY A 57 -9.26 -4.73 14.08
C GLY A 57 -8.30 -5.83 13.64
N VAL A 58 -8.78 -7.06 13.44
CA VAL A 58 -7.96 -8.20 12.98
C VAL A 58 -7.49 -8.01 11.54
N VAL A 59 -8.41 -7.69 10.63
CA VAL A 59 -8.07 -7.41 9.21
C VAL A 59 -7.09 -6.24 9.13
N PHE A 60 -7.33 -5.20 9.91
CA PHE A 60 -6.49 -4.01 10.00
C PHE A 60 -5.07 -4.33 10.52
N GLY A 61 -4.98 -5.05 11.65
CA GLY A 61 -3.71 -5.47 12.23
C GLY A 61 -2.90 -6.38 11.30
N TRP A 62 -3.58 -7.25 10.56
CA TRP A 62 -2.94 -8.09 9.54
C TRP A 62 -2.36 -7.26 8.38
N PHE A 63 -3.12 -6.28 7.87
CA PHE A 63 -2.65 -5.36 6.83
C PHE A 63 -1.39 -4.58 7.27
N VAL A 64 -1.40 -4.02 8.49
CA VAL A 64 -0.26 -3.28 9.05
C VAL A 64 0.96 -4.17 9.23
N ARG A 65 0.78 -5.40 9.75
CA ARG A 65 1.88 -6.38 9.92
C ARG A 65 2.50 -6.77 8.59
N ARG A 66 1.69 -6.92 7.53
CA ARG A 66 2.15 -7.30 6.20
C ARG A 66 2.99 -6.18 5.56
N GLY A 67 2.58 -4.92 5.69
CA GLY A 67 3.35 -3.76 5.22
C GLY A 67 4.70 -3.62 5.95
N ARG A 68 4.69 -3.73 7.28
CA ARG A 68 5.91 -3.67 8.11
C ARG A 68 6.93 -4.75 7.76
N SER A 69 6.48 -5.95 7.40
CA SER A 69 7.38 -7.05 7.04
C SER A 69 8.13 -6.76 5.72
N ARG A 70 7.42 -6.23 4.72
CA ARG A 70 8.03 -5.82 3.43
C ARG A 70 9.07 -4.72 3.64
N HIS A 71 8.69 -3.66 4.36
CA HIS A 71 9.54 -2.50 4.59
C HIS A 71 10.85 -2.88 5.30
N ARG A 72 10.79 -3.77 6.29
CA ARG A 72 11.99 -4.28 6.99
C ARG A 72 12.93 -5.07 6.09
N VAL A 73 12.38 -5.89 5.18
CA VAL A 73 13.24 -6.69 4.28
C VAL A 73 13.91 -5.79 3.26
N VAL A 74 13.20 -4.82 2.68
CA VAL A 74 13.80 -3.82 1.77
C VAL A 74 14.88 -3.00 2.49
N ALA A 75 14.63 -2.58 3.75
CA ALA A 75 15.64 -1.90 4.56
C ALA A 75 16.92 -2.72 4.78
N GLY A 76 16.78 -4.05 4.91
CA GLY A 76 17.93 -4.96 4.98
C GLY A 76 18.69 -5.09 3.66
N LEU A 77 17.99 -5.01 2.51
CA LEU A 77 18.59 -5.10 1.17
C LEU A 77 19.21 -3.77 0.69
N ARG A 78 18.74 -2.64 1.22
CA ARG A 78 19.17 -1.28 0.88
C ARG A 78 19.51 -0.49 2.14
N PRO A 79 20.60 -0.85 2.85
CA PRO A 79 21.02 -0.13 4.05
C PRO A 79 21.36 1.33 3.70
N GLY A 80 20.88 2.27 4.51
CA GLY A 80 21.10 3.71 4.32
C GLY A 80 20.17 4.38 3.30
N TRP A 81 19.28 3.64 2.65
CA TRP A 81 18.27 4.21 1.77
C TRP A 81 17.06 4.68 2.56
N THR A 82 16.43 5.76 2.09
CA THR A 82 15.15 6.22 2.65
C THR A 82 14.02 5.46 1.98
N LEU A 83 13.08 4.95 2.77
CA LEU A 83 12.02 4.07 2.30
C LEU A 83 10.64 4.62 2.64
N HIS A 84 9.71 4.54 1.70
CA HIS A 84 8.30 4.91 1.88
C HIS A 84 7.34 3.92 1.24
N GLU A 85 6.24 3.61 1.90
CA GLU A 85 5.15 2.88 1.24
C GLU A 85 4.34 3.82 0.36
N VAL A 86 4.09 3.42 -0.88
CA VAL A 86 3.29 4.17 -1.86
C VAL A 86 2.27 3.27 -2.56
N TRP A 87 1.17 3.85 -3.00
CA TRP A 87 0.19 3.24 -3.90
C TRP A 87 0.44 3.73 -5.31
N ALA A 88 0.23 2.84 -6.27
CA ALA A 88 0.11 3.16 -7.68
C ALA A 88 -1.13 4.00 -7.93
N ASP A 89 -0.96 5.12 -8.61
CA ASP A 89 -2.05 5.76 -9.33
C ASP A 89 -2.55 4.86 -10.48
N GLU A 90 -3.74 5.17 -10.99
CA GLU A 90 -4.36 4.51 -12.15
C GLU A 90 -3.51 4.62 -13.43
N SER A 91 -2.66 5.66 -13.56
CA SER A 91 -1.73 5.80 -14.68
C SER A 91 -0.46 4.95 -14.53
N LEU A 92 0.03 4.74 -13.30
CA LEU A 92 1.36 4.16 -13.05
C LEU A 92 1.50 2.76 -13.64
N GLY A 93 0.46 1.92 -13.51
CA GLY A 93 0.50 0.56 -14.05
C GLY A 93 0.69 0.53 -15.56
N ARG A 94 0.02 1.44 -16.28
CA ARG A 94 0.15 1.57 -17.75
C ARG A 94 1.52 2.14 -18.13
N GLU A 95 2.00 3.11 -17.37
CA GLU A 95 3.30 3.74 -17.62
C GLU A 95 4.45 2.75 -17.46
N LEU A 96 4.43 1.93 -16.41
CA LEU A 96 5.42 0.87 -16.20
C LEU A 96 5.42 -0.14 -17.37
N VAL A 97 4.23 -0.57 -17.82
CA VAL A 97 4.12 -1.48 -18.96
C VAL A 97 4.62 -0.81 -20.26
N ALA A 98 4.33 0.47 -20.47
CA ALA A 98 4.83 1.22 -21.63
C ALA A 98 6.36 1.30 -21.65
N GLN A 99 7.00 1.31 -20.47
CA GLN A 99 8.46 1.23 -20.31
C GLN A 99 9.02 -0.20 -20.38
N GLY A 100 8.20 -1.20 -20.69
CA GLY A 100 8.62 -2.61 -20.73
C GLY A 100 8.73 -3.27 -19.35
N VAL A 101 8.33 -2.59 -18.27
CA VAL A 101 8.30 -3.14 -16.92
C VAL A 101 6.99 -3.88 -16.71
N TRP A 102 7.03 -5.20 -16.93
CA TRP A 102 5.87 -6.07 -16.70
C TRP A 102 6.01 -6.84 -15.39
N GLU A 103 4.97 -6.77 -14.55
CA GLU A 103 4.96 -7.38 -13.23
C GLU A 103 3.70 -8.18 -12.98
N ARG A 104 3.87 -9.41 -12.48
CA ARG A 104 2.73 -10.32 -12.25
C ARG A 104 1.79 -9.73 -11.19
N GLY A 105 0.52 -9.57 -11.56
CA GLY A 105 -0.52 -8.99 -10.70
C GLY A 105 -0.38 -7.48 -10.50
N LEU A 106 0.35 -6.77 -11.37
CA LEU A 106 0.28 -5.31 -11.44
C LEU A 106 -1.13 -4.92 -11.86
N SER A 107 -1.83 -4.15 -11.03
CA SER A 107 -3.12 -3.59 -11.42
C SER A 107 -2.88 -2.38 -12.32
N LEU A 108 -3.43 -2.43 -13.52
CA LEU A 108 -3.45 -1.28 -14.46
C LEU A 108 -4.45 -0.20 -14.03
N ALA A 109 -5.39 -0.54 -13.14
CA ALA A 109 -6.36 0.41 -12.58
C ALA A 109 -5.86 1.03 -11.25
N GLY A 110 -4.54 1.06 -11.04
CA GLY A 110 -3.95 1.59 -9.81
C GLY A 110 -4.18 0.70 -8.59
N GLY A 111 -3.91 1.25 -7.41
CA GLY A 111 -4.12 0.55 -6.14
C GLY A 111 -3.03 -0.46 -5.74
N THR A 112 -2.07 -0.72 -6.64
CA THR A 112 -0.93 -1.62 -6.34
C THR A 112 -0.02 -0.96 -5.31
N ARG A 113 0.30 -1.67 -4.22
CA ARG A 113 1.23 -1.15 -3.20
C ARG A 113 2.67 -1.45 -3.57
N PHE A 114 3.51 -0.43 -3.43
CA PHE A 114 4.95 -0.49 -3.61
C PHE A 114 5.68 0.04 -2.37
N THR A 115 6.98 -0.17 -2.36
CA THR A 115 7.93 0.55 -1.51
C THR A 115 8.79 1.41 -2.41
N LEU A 116 8.64 2.73 -2.30
CA LEU A 116 9.54 3.71 -2.88
C LEU A 116 10.81 3.74 -2.02
N ALA A 117 11.97 3.64 -2.65
CA ALA A 117 13.27 3.76 -2.01
C ALA A 117 14.09 4.83 -2.74
N TRP A 118 14.84 5.66 -2.02
CA TRP A 118 15.78 6.58 -2.67
C TRP A 118 17.02 6.84 -1.82
N SER A 119 18.11 7.21 -2.50
CA SER A 119 19.38 7.62 -1.90
C SER A 119 20.13 8.56 -2.86
N ALA A 120 21.39 8.87 -2.57
CA ALA A 120 22.25 9.63 -3.48
C ALA A 120 22.49 8.93 -4.85
N SER A 121 22.24 7.62 -4.98
CA SER A 121 22.43 6.90 -6.24
C SER A 121 21.22 6.96 -7.18
N GLY A 122 20.02 7.21 -6.65
CA GLY A 122 18.79 7.23 -7.45
C GLY A 122 17.55 6.84 -6.67
N VAL A 123 16.53 6.43 -7.42
CA VAL A 123 15.21 6.04 -6.94
C VAL A 123 14.90 4.61 -7.39
N GLU A 124 14.34 3.81 -6.50
CA GLU A 124 13.89 2.45 -6.78
C GLU A 124 12.44 2.25 -6.34
N LEU A 125 11.74 1.39 -7.07
CA LEU A 125 10.41 0.92 -6.74
C LEU A 125 10.45 -0.57 -6.48
N TRP A 126 10.03 -0.97 -5.29
CA TRP A 126 10.06 -2.35 -4.83
C TRP A 126 8.64 -2.89 -4.64
N ARG A 127 8.47 -4.17 -4.97
CA ARG A 127 7.23 -4.90 -4.78
C ARG A 127 7.50 -6.23 -4.07
N GLY A 128 6.43 -6.87 -3.63
CA GLY A 128 6.48 -8.18 -2.98
C GLY A 128 6.11 -8.11 -1.51
N GLY A 129 6.32 -9.21 -0.80
CA GLY A 129 6.00 -9.32 0.63
C GLY A 129 7.23 -9.77 1.40
N ARG A 130 7.26 -11.06 1.73
CA ARG A 130 8.41 -11.69 2.42
C ARG A 130 9.66 -11.83 1.55
N ALA A 131 9.48 -11.88 0.24
CA ALA A 131 10.55 -11.83 -0.75
C ALA A 131 10.26 -10.60 -1.64
N PRO A 132 10.70 -9.40 -1.23
CA PRO A 132 10.58 -8.23 -2.07
C PRO A 132 11.58 -8.29 -3.22
N HIS A 133 11.20 -7.71 -4.35
CA HIS A 133 12.02 -7.59 -5.54
C HIS A 133 11.89 -6.18 -6.12
N GLU A 134 12.94 -5.75 -6.80
CA GLU A 134 12.99 -4.48 -7.49
C GLU A 134 12.15 -4.57 -8.77
N VAL A 135 11.28 -3.60 -8.97
CA VAL A 135 10.41 -3.47 -10.15
C VAL A 135 10.96 -2.43 -11.11
N LEU A 136 11.52 -1.35 -10.57
CA LEU A 136 12.08 -0.25 -11.34
C LEU A 136 13.25 0.34 -10.56
N SER A 137 14.33 0.65 -11.28
CA SER A 137 15.45 1.43 -10.76
C SER A 137 15.76 2.57 -11.73
N LEU A 138 15.76 3.79 -11.21
CA LEU A 138 16.00 5.01 -11.94
C LEU A 138 17.18 5.74 -11.31
N PRO A 139 18.34 5.79 -11.98
CA PRO A 139 19.41 6.68 -11.55
C PRO A 139 18.98 8.14 -11.70
N TRP A 140 19.55 9.06 -10.92
CA TRP A 140 19.14 10.47 -10.92
C TRP A 140 19.25 11.15 -12.29
N HIS A 141 20.19 10.73 -13.15
CA HIS A 141 20.33 11.27 -14.50
C HIS A 141 19.17 10.87 -15.45
N ALA A 142 18.44 9.80 -15.13
CA ALA A 142 17.25 9.38 -15.89
C ALA A 142 15.98 10.09 -15.41
N ILE A 143 16.05 10.83 -14.30
CA ILE A 143 14.94 11.59 -13.72
C ILE A 143 15.07 13.03 -14.18
N ALA A 144 14.05 13.54 -14.88
CA ALA A 144 13.99 14.95 -15.26
C ALA A 144 13.62 15.82 -14.05
N SER A 145 12.56 15.43 -13.33
CA SER A 145 12.09 16.17 -12.16
C SER A 145 11.34 15.28 -11.17
N VAL A 146 11.34 15.73 -9.91
CA VAL A 146 10.48 15.19 -8.85
C VAL A 146 9.61 16.35 -8.37
N THR A 147 8.29 16.25 -8.45
CA THR A 147 7.36 17.32 -8.06
C THR A 147 6.23 16.80 -7.19
N GLU A 148 5.54 17.73 -6.55
CA GLU A 148 4.24 17.45 -5.96
C GLU A 148 3.17 17.35 -7.06
N GLY A 149 2.12 16.58 -6.80
CA GLY A 149 0.98 16.47 -7.68
C GLY A 149 -0.20 15.80 -7.00
N SER A 150 -1.12 15.29 -7.82
CA SER A 150 -2.30 14.56 -7.37
C SER A 150 -2.34 13.19 -8.04
N GLY A 151 -2.70 12.17 -7.27
CA GLY A 151 -2.93 10.81 -7.78
C GLY A 151 -4.19 10.21 -7.16
N TYR A 152 -4.85 9.34 -7.91
CA TYR A 152 -6.01 8.59 -7.46
C TYR A 152 -5.58 7.28 -6.80
N ALA A 153 -5.89 7.17 -5.52
CA ALA A 153 -5.76 5.91 -4.79
C ALA A 153 -7.02 5.66 -3.95
N ALA A 154 -7.51 4.42 -3.98
CA ALA A 154 -8.73 3.99 -3.31
C ALA A 154 -9.93 4.92 -3.61
N SER A 155 -10.14 5.24 -4.90
CA SER A 155 -11.27 6.04 -5.41
C SER A 155 -11.30 7.49 -4.91
N SER A 156 -10.16 8.04 -4.49
CA SER A 156 -10.03 9.43 -4.05
C SER A 156 -8.76 10.07 -4.58
N ALA A 157 -8.85 11.33 -5.01
CA ALA A 157 -7.68 12.15 -5.31
C ALA A 157 -6.91 12.45 -4.02
N ARG A 158 -5.59 12.26 -4.05
CA ARG A 158 -4.69 12.44 -2.92
C ARG A 158 -3.39 13.12 -3.36
N PRO A 159 -2.75 13.89 -2.46
CA PRO A 159 -1.40 14.37 -2.70
C PRO A 159 -0.45 13.22 -3.08
N ALA A 160 0.34 13.44 -4.12
CA ALA A 160 1.22 12.42 -4.70
C ALA A 160 2.61 13.00 -5.01
N VAL A 161 3.60 12.12 -5.00
CA VAL A 161 4.91 12.39 -5.60
C VAL A 161 4.82 12.05 -7.07
N VAL A 162 5.20 12.99 -7.93
CA VAL A 162 5.28 12.79 -9.38
C VAL A 162 6.75 12.77 -9.77
N VAL A 163 7.18 11.67 -10.36
CA VAL A 163 8.54 11.53 -10.90
C VAL A 163 8.44 11.53 -12.42
N SER A 164 8.94 12.59 -13.04
CA SER A 164 9.04 12.69 -14.49
C SER A 164 10.42 12.26 -14.94
N THR A 165 10.49 11.33 -15.88
CA THR A 165 11.75 10.84 -16.44
C THR A 165 12.19 11.68 -17.63
N VAL A 166 13.46 11.60 -18.00
CA VAL A 166 13.99 12.23 -19.22
C VAL A 166 13.36 11.64 -20.48
N ALA A 167 12.92 10.38 -20.43
CA ALA A 167 12.17 9.71 -21.50
C ALA A 167 10.68 10.12 -21.54
N HIS A 168 10.30 11.23 -20.89
CA HIS A 168 8.94 11.77 -20.81
C HIS A 168 7.89 10.89 -20.12
N ALA A 169 8.31 9.81 -19.47
CA ALA A 169 7.40 9.03 -18.65
C ALA A 169 7.09 9.69 -17.31
N THR A 170 5.86 9.52 -16.82
CA THR A 170 5.38 10.13 -15.58
C THR A 170 4.92 9.09 -14.56
N LEU A 171 5.64 8.96 -13.45
CA LEU A 171 5.32 8.02 -12.38
C LEU A 171 4.62 8.76 -11.23
N VAL A 172 3.33 8.47 -11.03
CA VAL A 172 2.53 9.06 -9.95
C VAL A 172 2.43 8.09 -8.77
N LEU A 173 3.01 8.49 -7.64
CA LEU A 173 3.16 7.66 -6.43
C LEU A 173 2.42 8.31 -5.26
N VAL A 174 1.37 7.67 -4.76
CA VAL A 174 0.53 8.18 -3.68
C VAL A 174 0.98 7.58 -2.33
N PRO A 175 1.57 8.34 -1.39
CA PRO A 175 2.07 7.74 -0.15
C PRO A 175 0.98 7.07 0.70
N CYS A 176 1.23 5.84 1.16
CA CYS A 176 0.24 5.01 1.86
C CYS A 176 -0.11 5.52 3.27
N ALA A 177 0.84 6.17 3.93
CA ALA A 177 0.74 6.58 5.32
C ALA A 177 1.57 7.83 5.57
N ARG A 178 1.21 8.56 6.61
CA ARG A 178 1.98 9.69 7.11
C ARG A 178 3.40 9.26 7.50
N LEU A 179 4.38 10.14 7.21
CA LEU A 179 5.78 10.04 7.68
C LEU A 179 5.88 9.83 9.20
N SER A 180 4.98 10.47 9.96
CA SER A 180 4.85 10.37 11.42
C SER A 180 4.29 9.03 11.93
N GLY A 181 3.95 8.10 11.04
CA GLY A 181 3.13 6.94 11.36
C GLY A 181 1.63 7.27 11.40
N GLY A 182 0.81 6.21 11.43
CA GLY A 182 -0.65 6.30 11.45
C GLY A 182 -1.33 5.67 10.23
N VAL A 183 -2.66 5.72 10.23
CA VAL A 183 -3.54 5.08 9.22
C VAL A 183 -4.04 6.07 8.17
N LEU A 184 -3.90 7.36 8.48
CA LEU A 184 -4.38 8.43 7.61
C LEU A 184 -3.46 8.59 6.40
N PRO A 185 -4.01 8.96 5.23
CA PRO A 185 -3.20 9.32 4.08
C PRO A 185 -2.22 10.44 4.41
N ALA A 186 -1.12 10.46 3.67
CA ALA A 186 -0.21 11.60 3.70
C ALA A 186 -0.93 12.87 3.23
N GLY A 187 -0.78 13.95 3.98
CA GLY A 187 -1.28 15.27 3.57
C GLY A 187 -0.30 15.99 2.64
N ALA A 188 -0.74 17.09 2.04
CA ALA A 188 0.07 17.87 1.09
C ALA A 188 1.44 18.27 1.66
N ALA A 189 1.48 18.81 2.89
CA ALA A 189 2.74 19.19 3.55
C ALA A 189 3.74 18.03 3.71
N GLN A 190 3.25 16.80 3.91
CA GLN A 190 4.11 15.63 4.02
C GLN A 190 4.64 15.17 2.67
N VAL A 191 3.83 15.32 1.61
CA VAL A 191 4.28 15.08 0.24
C VAL A 191 5.30 16.12 -0.17
N GLY A 192 5.10 17.41 0.16
CA GLY A 192 6.10 18.45 -0.08
C GLY A 192 7.43 18.17 0.63
N GLY A 193 7.39 17.76 1.91
CA GLY A 193 8.59 17.33 2.63
C GLY A 193 9.30 16.12 1.99
N LEU A 194 8.52 15.16 1.48
CA LEU A 194 9.05 13.99 0.77
C LEU A 194 9.71 14.38 -0.56
N VAL A 195 9.08 15.25 -1.35
CA VAL A 195 9.62 15.78 -2.60
C VAL A 195 10.91 16.56 -2.32
N ALA A 196 10.91 17.44 -1.32
CA ALA A 196 12.10 18.18 -0.91
C ALA A 196 13.26 17.25 -0.50
N ALA A 197 12.99 16.20 0.26
CA ALA A 197 14.01 15.22 0.66
C ALA A 197 14.58 14.44 -0.55
N MET A 198 13.73 14.08 -1.53
CA MET A 198 14.19 13.44 -2.76
C MET A 198 15.05 14.38 -3.62
N ARG A 199 14.65 15.64 -3.75
CA ARG A 199 15.43 16.68 -4.45
C ARG A 199 16.77 16.95 -3.77
N CYS A 200 16.79 17.02 -2.44
CA CYS A 200 18.02 17.13 -1.66
C CYS A 200 18.95 15.93 -1.89
N ALA A 201 18.41 14.71 -1.92
CA ALA A 201 19.19 13.50 -2.23
C ALA A 201 19.74 13.49 -3.67
N ARG A 202 19.08 14.17 -4.61
CA ARG A 202 19.56 14.40 -5.98
C ARG A 202 20.66 15.47 -6.05
N GLY A 203 20.77 16.35 -5.04
CA GLY A 203 21.70 17.49 -5.03
C GLY A 203 21.06 18.82 -5.45
N GLU A 204 19.74 18.90 -5.49
CA GLU A 204 19.01 20.16 -5.69
C GLU A 204 18.82 20.87 -4.33
N HIS A 205 19.19 22.15 -4.26
CA HIS A 205 19.04 23.01 -3.09
C HIS A 205 17.97 24.07 -3.31
#